data_AF-A0A4W3HMK8-F1
#
_entry.id   AF-A0A4W3HMK8-F1
#
_cell.length_a   1.000
_cell.length_b   1.000
_cell.length_c   1.000
_cell.angle_alpha   90.00
_cell.angle_beta   90.00
_cell.angle_gamma   90.00
#
_symmetry.space_group_name_H-M   'P 1'
#
loop_
_entity.id
_entity.type
_entity.pdbx_description
1 polymer ?
#
loop_
_entity_poly.entity_id
_entity_poly.type
_entity_poly.pdbx_seq_one_letter_code
_entity_poly.pdbx_strand_id
1 'polypeptide(L)'
;MTYSCSLSCVKKHKADAECNGVRDKTAFLAVNHFNEMHLLSDYRFLEDSGRLADSANRDASIRRPSSNQRLKFMMYKARKCNIHLRFLPLGFSKRKENSTFFNKKEQVFYWHLKLVFPQSKTEYVEKRVPGSKTLEDILKKYINPKEANPVIRQKYVLYTLISNLYFSLDSSESLTKNLGQKTIIEYPTIHIVLKEHSQQYRLLVKAIELRSSCFKHKC
;
A
#
# COMPACT_ATOMS: atom_id res chain seq x y z
N MET A 1 38.03 -14.78 22.43
CA MET A 1 36.95 -15.64 21.87
C MET A 1 35.72 -14.77 21.68
N THR A 2 35.30 -14.56 20.43
CA THR A 2 34.05 -13.85 20.12
C THR A 2 32.89 -14.82 20.22
N TYR A 3 32.11 -14.72 21.28
CA TYR A 3 30.93 -15.55 21.51
C TYR A 3 29.84 -15.17 20.50
N SER A 4 29.47 -16.09 19.61
CA SER A 4 28.26 -15.93 18.80
C SER A 4 27.04 -16.13 19.70
N CYS A 5 26.07 -15.21 19.62
CA CYS A 5 24.85 -15.25 20.43
C CYS A 5 24.00 -16.46 19.99
N SER A 6 23.61 -17.32 20.94
CA SER A 6 22.74 -18.47 20.70
C SER A 6 21.31 -18.03 20.37
N LEU A 7 20.48 -18.94 19.82
CA LEU A 7 19.09 -18.61 19.45
C LEU A 7 18.27 -18.05 20.62
N SER A 8 18.48 -18.55 21.84
CA SER A 8 17.81 -18.04 23.05
C SER A 8 18.27 -16.62 23.40
N CYS A 9 19.57 -16.34 23.26
CA CYS A 9 20.15 -15.00 23.44
C CYS A 9 19.56 -14.00 22.42
N VAL A 10 19.42 -14.39 21.15
CA VAL A 10 18.82 -13.53 20.12
C VAL A 10 17.34 -13.28 20.41
N LYS A 11 16.58 -14.28 20.84
CA LYS A 11 15.17 -14.12 21.20
C LYS A 11 14.98 -13.18 22.40
N LYS A 12 15.82 -13.30 23.44
CA LYS A 12 15.82 -12.38 24.58
C LYS A 12 16.13 -10.95 24.16
N HIS A 13 17.22 -10.74 23.40
CA HIS A 13 17.55 -9.41 22.87
C HIS A 13 16.40 -8.78 22.09
N LYS A 14 15.74 -9.54 21.21
CA LYS A 14 14.60 -9.03 20.42
C LYS A 14 13.41 -8.63 21.30
N ALA A 15 13.16 -9.35 22.38
CA ALA A 15 12.11 -9.03 23.34
C ALA A 15 12.49 -7.81 24.20
N ASP A 16 13.71 -7.78 24.75
CA ASP A 16 14.17 -6.76 25.70
C ASP A 16 14.43 -5.41 25.01
N ALA A 17 14.95 -5.42 23.78
CA ALA A 17 15.34 -4.23 23.03
C ALA A 17 14.33 -3.83 21.94
N GLU A 18 13.12 -4.42 21.93
CA GLU A 18 12.09 -4.22 20.90
C GLU A 18 12.64 -4.29 19.45
N CYS A 19 13.61 -5.16 19.24
CA CYS A 19 14.35 -5.25 17.98
C CYS A 19 13.66 -6.25 17.05
N ASN A 20 13.23 -5.79 15.86
CA ASN A 20 12.65 -6.67 14.83
C ASN A 20 13.68 -7.64 14.20
N GLY A 21 14.98 -7.43 14.46
CA GLY A 21 16.08 -8.22 13.90
C GLY A 21 16.31 -8.00 12.41
N VAL A 22 15.77 -6.92 11.84
CA VAL A 22 15.97 -6.51 10.46
C VAL A 22 16.68 -5.16 10.47
N ARG A 23 17.91 -5.14 9.94
CA ARG A 23 18.70 -3.91 9.83
C ARG A 23 18.03 -2.96 8.83
N ASP A 24 17.89 -1.68 9.19
CA ASP A 24 17.52 -0.63 8.24
C ASP A 24 18.71 -0.37 7.31
N LYS A 25 18.59 -0.81 6.05
CA LYS A 25 19.64 -0.66 5.04
C LYS A 25 19.68 0.76 4.43
N THR A 26 18.68 1.59 4.70
CA THR A 26 18.47 2.89 4.04
C THR A 26 18.48 4.08 5.00
N ALA A 27 18.85 3.85 6.26
CA ALA A 27 18.99 4.89 7.26
C ALA A 27 20.00 5.95 6.80
N PHE A 28 19.61 7.22 6.88
CA PHE A 28 20.48 8.33 6.53
C PHE A 28 21.68 8.40 7.50
N LEU A 29 22.87 8.56 6.94
CA LEU A 29 24.11 8.74 7.69
C LEU A 29 24.83 9.98 7.18
N ALA A 30 25.12 10.90 8.09
CA ALA A 30 25.97 12.05 7.77
C ALA A 30 27.38 11.57 7.43
N VAL A 31 28.03 12.26 6.48
CA VAL A 31 29.37 11.91 5.99
C VAL A 31 30.39 11.79 7.13
N ASN A 32 30.28 12.64 8.15
CA ASN A 32 31.18 12.64 9.32
C ASN A 32 31.12 11.34 10.15
N HIS A 33 30.03 10.57 10.04
CA HIS A 33 29.84 9.29 10.72
C HIS A 33 29.98 8.10 9.76
N PHE A 34 30.29 8.35 8.48
CA PHE A 34 30.49 7.30 7.49
C PHE A 34 31.84 6.61 7.72
N ASN A 35 31.79 5.30 7.99
CA ASN A 35 32.96 4.47 8.28
C ASN A 35 33.00 3.26 7.34
N GLU A 36 34.07 2.48 7.43
CA GLU A 36 34.27 1.29 6.59
C GLU A 36 33.15 0.23 6.74
N MET A 37 32.56 0.12 7.93
CA MET A 37 31.43 -0.79 8.16
C MET A 37 30.17 -0.35 7.41
N HIS A 38 29.95 0.96 7.27
CA HIS A 38 28.88 1.52 6.44
C HIS A 38 29.17 1.31 4.95
N LEU A 39 30.41 1.53 4.50
CA LEU A 39 30.82 1.24 3.12
C LEU A 39 30.59 -0.23 2.74
N LEU A 40 31.01 -1.17 3.59
CA LEU A 40 30.78 -2.61 3.36
C LEU A 40 29.29 -2.96 3.35
N SER A 41 28.50 -2.33 4.20
CA SER A 41 27.03 -2.48 4.22
C SER A 41 26.43 -2.04 2.88
N ASP A 42 26.84 -0.88 2.38
CA ASP A 42 26.32 -0.30 1.15
C ASP A 42 26.76 -1.11 -0.08
N TYR A 43 28.02 -1.55 -0.12
CA TYR A 43 28.52 -2.45 -1.15
C TYR A 43 27.70 -3.75 -1.23
N ARG A 44 27.45 -4.40 -0.08
CA ARG A 44 26.62 -5.62 -0.02
C ARG A 44 25.19 -5.35 -0.44
N PHE A 45 24.63 -4.19 -0.10
CA PHE A 45 23.30 -3.80 -0.55
C PHE A 45 23.22 -3.67 -2.07
N LEU A 46 24.24 -3.10 -2.71
CA LEU A 46 24.34 -3.02 -4.18
C LEU A 46 24.48 -4.40 -4.81
N GLU A 47 25.31 -5.28 -4.25
CA GLU A 47 25.41 -6.67 -4.72
C GLU A 47 24.08 -7.42 -4.59
N ASP A 48 23.42 -7.33 -3.43
CA ASP A 48 22.10 -7.94 -3.20
C ASP A 48 21.08 -7.46 -4.24
N SER A 49 21.09 -6.15 -4.52
CA SER A 49 20.22 -5.53 -5.52
C SER A 49 20.53 -6.04 -6.92
N GLY A 50 21.81 -6.17 -7.28
CA GLY A 50 22.26 -6.76 -8.54
C GLY A 50 21.83 -8.22 -8.68
N ARG A 51 22.02 -9.04 -7.64
CA ARG A 51 21.59 -10.44 -7.61
C ARG A 51 20.07 -10.58 -7.76
N LEU A 52 19.30 -9.69 -7.13
CA LEU A 52 17.84 -9.69 -7.24
C LEU A 52 17.39 -9.35 -8.66
N ALA A 53 17.98 -8.32 -9.27
CA ALA A 53 17.67 -7.91 -10.64
C ALA A 53 18.03 -9.03 -11.65
N ASP A 54 19.20 -9.64 -11.49
CA ASP A 54 19.68 -10.73 -12.33
C ASP A 54 18.80 -12.00 -12.17
N SER A 55 18.40 -12.33 -10.94
CA SER A 55 17.46 -13.43 -10.68
C SER A 55 16.09 -13.17 -11.30
N ALA A 56 15.56 -11.95 -11.19
CA ALA A 56 14.31 -11.56 -11.85
C ALA A 56 14.44 -11.62 -13.38
N ASN A 57 15.58 -11.20 -13.94
CA ASN A 57 15.84 -11.29 -15.37
C ASN A 57 15.91 -12.73 -15.86
N ARG A 58 16.36 -13.69 -15.04
CA ARG A 58 16.36 -15.13 -15.39
C ARG A 58 15.02 -15.81 -15.19
N ASP A 59 14.09 -15.22 -14.43
CA ASP A 59 12.80 -15.84 -14.15
C ASP A 59 11.92 -15.94 -15.41
N ALA A 60 11.73 -17.18 -15.87
CA ALA A 60 10.92 -17.48 -17.05
C ALA A 60 9.45 -17.06 -16.88
N SER A 61 8.94 -16.96 -15.64
CA SER A 61 7.58 -16.49 -15.37
C SER A 61 7.42 -14.98 -15.62
N ILE A 62 8.51 -14.21 -15.53
CA ILE A 62 8.55 -12.77 -15.87
C ILE A 62 8.69 -12.59 -17.38
N ARG A 63 9.47 -13.47 -18.05
CA ARG A 63 9.72 -13.39 -19.50
C ARG A 63 8.55 -13.84 -20.37
N ARG A 64 7.70 -14.75 -19.90
CA ARG A 64 6.54 -15.20 -20.68
C ARG A 64 5.46 -14.12 -20.64
N PRO A 65 5.06 -13.54 -21.79
CA PRO A 65 3.90 -12.67 -21.84
C PRO A 65 2.68 -13.53 -21.47
N SER A 66 2.24 -13.44 -20.22
CA SER A 66 0.98 -14.06 -19.83
C SER A 66 -0.11 -13.24 -20.50
N SER A 67 -0.60 -13.67 -21.68
CA SER A 67 -1.88 -13.22 -22.21
C SER A 67 -2.96 -13.76 -21.29
N ASN A 68 -3.07 -13.15 -20.12
CA ASN A 68 -4.01 -13.58 -19.11
C ASN A 68 -5.36 -12.97 -19.45
N GLN A 69 -6.14 -13.70 -20.25
CA GLN A 69 -7.47 -13.28 -20.70
C GLN A 69 -8.35 -12.86 -19.50
N ARG A 70 -8.14 -13.50 -18.34
CA ARG A 70 -8.80 -13.11 -17.08
C ARG A 70 -8.41 -11.70 -16.63
N LEU A 71 -7.15 -11.30 -16.71
CA LEU A 71 -6.73 -9.94 -16.35
C LEU A 71 -7.23 -8.91 -17.35
N LYS A 72 -7.20 -9.22 -18.66
CA LYS A 72 -7.80 -8.36 -19.69
C LYS A 72 -9.29 -8.15 -19.41
N PHE A 73 -10.01 -9.22 -19.07
CA PHE A 73 -11.42 -9.17 -18.66
C PHE A 73 -11.63 -8.31 -17.41
N MET A 74 -10.79 -8.48 -16.38
CA MET A 74 -10.86 -7.65 -15.16
C MET A 74 -10.61 -6.17 -15.46
N MET A 75 -9.60 -5.84 -16.26
CA MET A 75 -9.32 -4.46 -16.68
C MET A 75 -10.48 -3.86 -17.47
N TYR A 76 -11.09 -4.64 -18.37
CA TYR A 76 -12.28 -4.22 -19.11
C TYR A 76 -13.46 -3.93 -18.18
N LYS A 77 -13.76 -4.83 -17.23
CA LYS A 77 -14.83 -4.63 -16.24
C LYS A 77 -14.55 -3.44 -15.34
N ALA A 78 -13.30 -3.23 -14.91
CA ALA A 78 -12.91 -2.08 -14.11
C ALA A 78 -13.14 -0.77 -14.87
N ARG A 79 -12.78 -0.71 -16.17
CA ARG A 79 -13.06 0.46 -17.03
C ARG A 79 -14.56 0.77 -17.14
N LYS A 80 -15.43 -0.24 -17.17
CA LYS A 80 -16.89 -0.04 -17.14
C LYS A 80 -17.38 0.58 -15.83
N CYS A 81 -16.64 0.40 -14.74
CA CYS A 81 -16.88 1.08 -13.46
C CYS A 81 -16.10 2.39 -13.30
N ASN A 82 -15.52 2.94 -14.38
CA ASN A 82 -14.62 4.10 -14.38
C ASN A 82 -13.36 3.91 -13.51
N ILE A 83 -12.87 2.69 -13.33
CA ILE A 83 -11.66 2.39 -12.55
C ILE A 83 -10.53 2.01 -13.51
N HIS A 84 -9.39 2.68 -13.41
CA HIS A 84 -8.18 2.34 -14.16
C HIS A 84 -7.37 1.28 -13.42
N LEU A 85 -7.76 0.01 -13.55
CA LEU A 85 -7.07 -1.12 -12.93
C LEU A 85 -5.83 -1.53 -13.76
N ARG A 86 -4.68 -1.63 -13.08
CA ARG A 86 -3.41 -2.14 -13.63
C ARG A 86 -2.89 -3.28 -12.78
N PHE A 87 -2.25 -4.24 -13.42
CA PHE A 87 -1.59 -5.36 -12.74
C PHE A 87 -0.07 -5.29 -12.90
N LEU A 88 0.64 -5.63 -11.84
CA LEU A 88 2.08 -5.78 -11.78
C LEU A 88 2.50 -7.14 -12.35
N PRO A 89 3.77 -7.28 -12.77
CA PRO A 89 4.35 -8.57 -13.14
C PRO A 89 4.28 -9.61 -12.00
N LEU A 90 4.31 -10.90 -12.36
CA LEU A 90 4.19 -12.04 -11.43
C LEU A 90 5.24 -12.06 -10.31
N GLY A 91 6.42 -11.48 -10.55
CA GLY A 91 7.49 -11.42 -9.55
C GLY A 91 7.18 -10.55 -8.32
N PHE A 92 6.25 -9.60 -8.43
CA PHE A 92 5.97 -8.64 -7.35
C PHE A 92 5.17 -9.26 -6.20
N SER A 93 5.57 -9.02 -4.95
CA SER A 93 4.82 -9.50 -3.76
C SER A 93 3.38 -9.02 -3.75
N LYS A 94 3.15 -7.74 -4.11
CA LYS A 94 1.80 -7.19 -4.23
C LYS A 94 0.93 -7.96 -5.24
N ARG A 95 1.53 -8.50 -6.32
CA ARG A 95 0.83 -9.34 -7.29
C ARG A 95 0.45 -10.70 -6.70
N LYS A 96 1.38 -11.30 -5.94
CA LYS A 96 1.19 -12.61 -5.28
C LYS A 96 0.12 -12.56 -4.19
N GLU A 97 0.05 -11.46 -3.45
CA GLU A 97 -0.94 -11.24 -2.39
C GLU A 97 -2.35 -10.92 -2.91
N ASN A 98 -2.45 -10.38 -4.12
CA ASN A 98 -3.72 -9.87 -4.64
C ASN A 98 -4.77 -10.96 -4.76
N SER A 99 -5.84 -10.83 -3.99
CA SER A 99 -7.02 -11.70 -4.03
C SER A 99 -8.23 -11.05 -4.71
N THR A 100 -8.04 -9.94 -5.42
CA THR A 100 -9.13 -9.21 -6.09
C THR A 100 -9.68 -10.02 -7.26
N PHE A 101 -11.00 -10.11 -7.37
CA PHE A 101 -11.67 -10.78 -8.49
C PHE A 101 -13.02 -10.12 -8.81
N PHE A 102 -13.56 -10.43 -9.98
CA PHE A 102 -14.88 -9.96 -10.40
C PHE A 102 -15.89 -11.11 -10.33
N ASN A 103 -16.99 -10.93 -9.59
CA ASN A 103 -18.09 -11.89 -9.57
C ASN A 103 -19.02 -11.64 -10.76
N LYS A 104 -19.10 -12.61 -11.69
CA LYS A 104 -19.92 -12.51 -12.89
C LYS A 104 -21.43 -12.58 -12.61
N LYS A 105 -21.86 -13.30 -11.57
CA LYS A 105 -23.29 -13.44 -11.26
C LYS A 105 -23.86 -12.12 -10.74
N GLU A 106 -23.16 -11.52 -9.80
CA GLU A 106 -23.58 -10.27 -9.14
C GLU A 106 -23.13 -9.00 -9.90
N GLN A 107 -22.24 -9.14 -10.88
CA GLN A 107 -21.59 -8.01 -11.57
C GLN A 107 -20.83 -7.05 -10.64
N VAL A 108 -20.28 -7.56 -9.54
CA VAL A 108 -19.56 -6.78 -8.51
C VAL A 108 -18.11 -7.22 -8.39
N PHE A 109 -17.21 -6.25 -8.17
CA PHE A 109 -15.83 -6.53 -7.78
C PHE A 109 -15.73 -6.90 -6.30
N TYR A 110 -14.99 -7.96 -6.02
CA TYR A 110 -14.54 -8.32 -4.69
C TYR A 110 -13.08 -7.92 -4.56
N TRP A 111 -12.82 -6.89 -3.78
CA TRP A 111 -11.52 -6.27 -3.63
C TRP A 111 -10.70 -6.94 -2.53
N HIS A 112 -9.40 -7.03 -2.78
CA HIS A 112 -8.39 -7.08 -1.73
C HIS A 112 -8.16 -5.63 -1.27
N LEU A 113 -8.15 -5.35 0.03
CA LEU A 113 -7.92 -4.00 0.55
C LEU A 113 -6.75 -4.07 1.53
N LYS A 114 -5.82 -3.12 1.40
CA LYS A 114 -4.82 -2.83 2.44
C LYS A 114 -5.27 -1.59 3.19
N LEU A 115 -5.59 -1.73 4.47
CA LEU A 115 -5.95 -0.65 5.37
C LEU A 115 -4.72 -0.29 6.19
N VAL A 116 -4.33 0.98 6.19
CA VAL A 116 -3.17 1.47 6.92
C VAL A 116 -3.66 2.52 7.90
N PHE A 117 -3.29 2.37 9.17
CA PHE A 117 -3.54 3.31 10.26
C PHE A 117 -2.20 3.92 10.68
N PRO A 118 -1.81 5.05 10.08
CA PRO A 118 -0.48 5.63 10.26
C PRO A 118 -0.21 6.02 11.72
N GLN A 119 -1.23 6.49 12.44
CA GLN A 119 -1.09 6.94 13.83
C GLN A 119 -0.80 5.79 14.80
N SER A 120 -1.44 4.64 14.61
CA SER A 120 -1.20 3.44 15.41
C SER A 120 -0.11 2.54 14.83
N LYS A 121 0.50 2.93 13.71
CA LYS A 121 1.47 2.14 12.93
C LYS A 121 0.96 0.70 12.65
N THR A 122 -0.35 0.56 12.47
CA THR A 122 -0.97 -0.75 12.23
C THR A 122 -1.47 -0.87 10.79
N GLU A 123 -1.35 -2.07 10.25
CA GLU A 123 -1.82 -2.41 8.90
C GLU A 123 -2.74 -3.63 8.98
N TYR A 124 -3.85 -3.58 8.25
CA TYR A 124 -4.79 -4.69 8.12
C TYR A 124 -5.04 -5.01 6.66
N VAL A 125 -5.30 -6.29 6.39
CA VAL A 125 -5.62 -6.78 5.05
C VAL A 125 -7.01 -7.39 5.08
N GLU A 126 -7.93 -6.79 4.33
CA GLU A 126 -9.29 -7.26 4.16
C GLU A 126 -9.44 -7.91 2.78
N LYS A 127 -9.83 -9.18 2.76
CA LYS A 127 -9.98 -9.96 1.53
C LYS A 127 -11.46 -10.11 1.18
N ARG A 128 -11.76 -10.12 -0.12
CA ARG A 128 -13.11 -10.36 -0.65
C ARG A 128 -14.13 -9.31 -0.18
N VAL A 129 -13.74 -8.04 -0.19
CA VAL A 129 -14.65 -6.94 0.15
C VAL A 129 -15.48 -6.56 -1.09
N PRO A 130 -16.81 -6.72 -1.06
CA PRO A 130 -17.64 -6.36 -2.20
C PRO A 130 -17.62 -4.84 -2.41
N GLY A 131 -17.46 -4.43 -3.66
CA GLY A 131 -17.39 -3.03 -4.06
C GLY A 131 -18.66 -2.22 -3.80
N SER A 132 -19.78 -2.88 -3.51
CA SER A 132 -21.05 -2.25 -3.14
C SER A 132 -21.09 -1.73 -1.71
N LYS A 133 -20.25 -2.26 -0.80
CA LYS A 133 -20.20 -1.82 0.60
C LYS A 133 -19.67 -0.40 0.73
N THR A 134 -20.20 0.34 1.70
CA THR A 134 -19.69 1.65 2.08
C THR A 134 -18.36 1.52 2.82
N LEU A 135 -17.55 2.58 2.81
CA LEU A 135 -16.32 2.58 3.60
C LEU A 135 -16.62 2.56 5.10
N GLU A 136 -17.68 3.24 5.54
CA GLU A 136 -18.12 3.19 6.93
C GLU A 136 -18.38 1.75 7.39
N ASP A 137 -19.11 0.96 6.60
CA ASP A 137 -19.40 -0.44 6.94
C ASP A 137 -18.15 -1.32 7.00
N ILE A 138 -17.17 -1.06 6.13
CA ILE A 138 -15.88 -1.77 6.14
C ILE A 138 -15.12 -1.43 7.43
N LEU A 139 -15.16 -0.16 7.85
CA LEU A 139 -14.39 0.36 8.96
C LEU A 139 -15.05 0.15 10.32
N LYS A 140 -16.36 -0.09 10.39
CA LYS A 140 -17.07 -0.41 11.64
C LYS A 140 -16.37 -1.51 12.44
N LYS A 141 -15.83 -2.54 11.77
CA LYS A 141 -15.04 -3.61 12.40
C LYS A 141 -13.81 -3.12 13.18
N TYR A 142 -13.22 -2.02 12.74
CA TYR A 142 -11.96 -1.49 13.28
C TYR A 142 -12.18 -0.28 14.19
N ILE A 143 -13.33 0.39 14.08
CA ILE A 143 -13.65 1.64 14.78
C ILE A 143 -14.65 1.43 15.93
N ASN A 144 -15.37 0.30 15.99
CA ASN A 144 -16.38 0.08 17.01
C ASN A 144 -15.77 -0.16 18.42
N PRO A 145 -16.18 0.62 19.44
CA PRO A 145 -15.60 0.60 20.79
C PRO A 145 -15.91 -0.65 21.62
N LYS A 146 -16.71 -1.60 21.10
CA LYS A 146 -17.06 -2.86 21.80
C LYS A 146 -16.16 -4.04 21.43
N GLU A 147 -15.45 -3.98 20.29
CA GLU A 147 -14.52 -5.02 19.82
C GLU A 147 -13.11 -4.47 19.52
N ALA A 148 -12.96 -3.15 19.34
CA ALA A 148 -11.68 -2.49 19.11
C ALA A 148 -11.10 -1.88 20.40
N ASN A 149 -9.77 -1.92 20.53
CA ASN A 149 -9.01 -1.36 21.65
C ASN A 149 -9.53 0.04 22.07
N PRO A 150 -9.64 0.33 23.38
CA PRO A 150 -10.37 1.50 23.93
C PRO A 150 -9.76 2.89 23.62
N VAL A 151 -8.77 2.98 22.74
CA VAL A 151 -7.98 4.21 22.53
C VAL A 151 -8.51 5.10 21.39
N ILE A 152 -9.44 4.66 20.53
CA ILE A 152 -9.71 5.42 19.29
C ILE A 152 -11.17 5.84 19.10
N ARG A 153 -11.62 6.76 19.95
CA ARG A 153 -12.84 7.57 19.75
C ARG A 153 -12.50 8.89 19.05
N GLN A 154 -12.21 8.90 17.75
CA GLN A 154 -11.99 10.16 17.04
C GLN A 154 -12.54 10.16 15.62
N LYS A 155 -12.95 11.35 15.16
CA LYS A 155 -13.51 11.66 13.84
C LYS A 155 -12.43 11.41 12.76
N TYR A 156 -12.49 10.28 12.07
CA TYR A 156 -11.54 9.94 10.99
C TYR A 156 -11.87 10.63 9.66
N VAL A 157 -10.85 10.78 8.82
CA VAL A 157 -10.91 11.08 7.39
C VAL A 157 -10.19 9.97 6.65
N LEU A 158 -10.75 9.57 5.52
CA LEU A 158 -10.27 8.45 4.73
C LEU A 158 -9.51 8.97 3.51
N TYR A 159 -8.32 8.42 3.30
CA TYR A 159 -7.50 8.74 2.14
C TYR A 159 -7.14 7.49 1.36
N THR A 160 -7.09 7.57 0.04
CA THR A 160 -6.44 6.53 -0.80
C THR A 160 -5.15 7.06 -1.39
N LEU A 161 -4.12 6.23 -1.37
CA LEU A 161 -2.84 6.54 -2.00
C LEU A 161 -2.85 6.07 -3.45
N ILE A 162 -2.56 6.98 -4.39
CA ILE A 162 -2.22 6.67 -5.77
C ILE A 162 -0.86 7.27 -6.04
N SER A 163 0.17 6.44 -6.20
CA SER A 163 1.50 6.86 -6.68
C SER A 163 2.03 8.16 -6.04
N ASN A 164 2.13 8.17 -4.70
CA ASN A 164 2.62 9.28 -3.86
C ASN A 164 1.67 10.48 -3.68
N LEU A 165 0.43 10.40 -4.16
CA LEU A 165 -0.59 11.44 -4.00
C LEU A 165 -1.87 10.87 -3.39
N TYR A 166 -2.51 11.64 -2.51
CA TYR A 166 -3.67 11.17 -1.75
C TYR A 166 -4.98 11.76 -2.26
N PHE A 167 -6.02 10.93 -2.32
CA PHE A 167 -7.40 11.33 -2.58
C PHE A 167 -8.23 11.20 -1.32
N SER A 168 -9.00 12.23 -0.98
CA SER A 168 -10.04 12.11 0.04
C SER A 168 -11.12 11.15 -0.46
N LEU A 169 -11.56 10.26 0.42
CA LEU A 169 -12.69 9.37 0.19
C LEU A 169 -13.88 9.78 1.05
N ASP A 170 -15.08 9.58 0.53
CA ASP A 170 -16.32 9.79 1.27
C ASP A 170 -16.72 8.49 1.99
N SER A 171 -16.90 8.57 3.31
CA SER A 171 -17.26 7.40 4.12
C SER A 171 -18.63 6.83 3.79
N SER A 172 -19.57 7.69 3.36
CA SER A 172 -20.96 7.34 3.08
C SER A 172 -21.13 6.65 1.72
N GLU A 173 -20.18 6.85 0.81
CA GLU A 173 -20.26 6.29 -0.54
C GLU A 173 -19.72 4.85 -0.61
N SER A 174 -20.22 4.10 -1.59
CA SER A 174 -19.72 2.75 -1.86
C SER A 174 -18.25 2.77 -2.27
N LEU A 175 -17.56 1.67 -1.99
CA LEU A 175 -16.16 1.48 -2.38
C LEU A 175 -15.97 1.66 -3.89
N THR A 176 -16.89 1.17 -4.72
CA THR A 176 -16.81 1.30 -6.19
C THR A 176 -16.90 2.76 -6.62
N LYS A 177 -17.79 3.56 -6.01
CA LYS A 177 -17.94 4.98 -6.35
C LYS A 177 -16.70 5.77 -5.92
N ASN A 178 -16.21 5.52 -4.70
CA ASN A 178 -14.99 6.09 -4.17
C ASN A 178 -13.75 5.78 -5.03
N LEU A 179 -13.64 4.55 -5.52
CA LEU A 179 -12.56 4.13 -6.42
C LEU A 179 -12.76 4.60 -7.87
N GLY A 180 -13.93 5.17 -8.20
CA GLY A 180 -14.21 5.75 -9.50
C GLY A 180 -13.22 6.85 -9.88
N GLN A 181 -12.89 6.89 -11.17
CA GLN A 181 -11.93 7.80 -11.81
C GLN A 181 -10.50 7.70 -11.27
N LYS A 182 -10.19 6.65 -10.49
CA LYS A 182 -8.87 6.45 -9.88
C LYS A 182 -8.11 5.32 -10.58
N THR A 183 -6.79 5.42 -10.50
CA THR A 183 -5.88 4.36 -10.95
C THR A 183 -5.52 3.46 -9.78
N ILE A 184 -5.77 2.16 -9.93
CA ILE A 184 -5.48 1.14 -8.92
C ILE A 184 -4.43 0.19 -9.48
N ILE A 185 -3.35 -0.01 -8.75
CA ILE A 185 -2.30 -0.98 -9.07
C ILE A 185 -2.48 -2.20 -8.16
N GLU A 186 -2.84 -3.33 -8.74
CA GLU A 186 -3.29 -4.59 -8.09
C GLU A 186 -4.56 -4.45 -7.26
N TYR A 187 -4.45 -3.69 -6.17
CA TYR A 187 -5.48 -3.50 -5.18
C TYR A 187 -5.25 -2.16 -4.46
N PRO A 188 -6.32 -1.50 -3.96
CA PRO A 188 -6.20 -0.20 -3.32
C PRO A 188 -5.61 -0.30 -1.91
N THR A 189 -4.82 0.71 -1.57
CA THR A 189 -4.32 0.96 -0.21
C THR A 189 -5.02 2.19 0.35
N ILE A 190 -5.77 2.01 1.42
CA ILE A 190 -6.56 3.04 2.08
C ILE A 190 -5.86 3.42 3.38
N HIS A 191 -5.52 4.69 3.53
CA HIS A 191 -5.00 5.26 4.75
C HIS A 191 -6.15 5.88 5.55
N ILE A 192 -6.30 5.44 6.80
CA ILE A 192 -7.28 5.95 7.73
C ILE A 192 -6.56 6.90 8.67
N VAL A 193 -6.92 8.18 8.62
CA VAL A 193 -6.17 9.26 9.28
C VAL A 193 -7.13 10.11 10.07
N LEU A 194 -6.71 10.61 11.23
CA LEU A 194 -7.51 11.57 11.99
C LEU A 194 -7.60 12.92 11.29
N LYS A 195 -8.72 13.64 11.45
CA LYS A 195 -8.89 15.00 10.88
C LYS A 195 -7.71 15.92 11.18
N GLU A 196 -7.20 15.84 12.40
CA GLU A 196 -6.10 16.67 12.92
C GLU A 196 -4.78 16.45 12.17
N HIS A 197 -4.52 15.24 11.69
CA HIS A 197 -3.29 14.89 10.97
C HIS A 197 -3.43 14.93 9.44
N SER A 198 -4.58 15.40 8.94
CA SER A 198 -4.83 15.53 7.50
C SER A 198 -3.81 16.39 6.76
N GLN A 199 -3.23 17.38 7.44
CA GLN A 199 -2.29 18.35 6.86
C GLN A 199 -0.97 17.70 6.41
N GLN A 200 -0.60 16.55 6.97
CA GLN A 200 0.60 15.80 6.57
C GLN A 200 0.44 15.09 5.21
N TYR A 201 -0.79 15.01 4.70
CA TYR A 201 -1.12 14.33 3.45
C TYR A 201 -1.28 15.35 2.33
N ARG A 202 -0.43 15.27 1.30
CA ARG A 202 -0.55 16.10 0.10
C ARG A 202 -1.75 15.66 -0.74
N LEU A 203 -2.91 16.27 -0.51
CA LEU A 203 -4.16 15.97 -1.20
C LEU A 203 -4.17 16.53 -2.63
N LEU A 204 -4.63 15.72 -3.59
CA LEU A 204 -4.74 16.12 -5.00
C LEU A 204 -5.85 17.13 -5.30
N VAL A 205 -6.77 17.38 -4.36
CA VAL A 205 -7.88 18.32 -4.56
C VAL A 205 -7.37 19.73 -4.91
N LYS A 206 -6.25 20.16 -4.29
CA LYS A 206 -5.63 21.46 -4.58
C LYS A 206 -4.96 21.54 -5.97
N ALA A 207 -4.64 20.42 -6.61
CA ALA A 207 -3.90 20.42 -7.88
C ALA A 207 -4.81 20.59 -9.11
N ILE A 208 -6.09 20.24 -8.99
CA ILE A 208 -7.05 20.39 -10.10
C ILE A 208 -7.52 21.86 -10.19
N GLU A 209 -7.78 22.53 -9.06
CA GLU A 209 -8.13 23.96 -9.05
C GLU A 209 -7.01 24.86 -9.60
N LEU A 210 -5.74 24.55 -9.30
CA LEU A 210 -4.59 25.30 -9.84
C LEU A 210 -4.35 25.09 -11.34
N ARG A 211 -4.79 23.95 -11.92
CA ARG A 211 -4.74 23.74 -13.37
C ARG A 211 -5.91 24.42 -14.09
N SER A 212 -7.05 24.54 -13.45
CA SER A 212 -8.23 25.24 -13.99
C SER A 212 -8.05 26.77 -14.01
N SER A 213 -7.27 27.36 -13.09
CA SER A 213 -6.97 28.80 -13.13
C SER A 213 -5.91 29.16 -14.18
N CYS A 214 -4.96 28.27 -14.48
CA CYS A 214 -3.89 28.52 -15.45
C CYS A 214 -4.39 28.50 -16.92
N PHE A 215 -5.53 27.85 -17.19
CA PHE A 215 -6.13 27.83 -18.54
C PHE A 215 -7.04 29.03 -18.84
N LYS A 216 -7.33 29.91 -17.88
CA LYS A 216 -8.20 31.08 -18.09
C LYS A 216 -7.49 32.37 -18.52
N HIS A 217 -6.16 32.36 -18.70
CA HIS A 217 -5.38 33.54 -19.08
C HIS A 217 -4.60 33.41 -20.40
N LYS A 218 -5.06 32.56 -21.33
CA LYS A 218 -4.61 32.58 -22.73
C LYS A 218 -5.79 32.49 -23.68
N CYS A 219 -6.49 33.60 -23.83
CA CYS A 219 -7.16 34.05 -25.05
C CYS A 219 -6.96 35.56 -25.14
#